data_AF-A0A484UWN3-F1
#
_entry.id   AF-A0A484UWN3-F1
#
_cell.length_a   1.000
_cell.length_b   1.000
_cell.length_c   1.000
_cell.angle_alpha   90.00
_cell.angle_beta   90.00
_cell.angle_gamma   90.00
#
_symmetry.space_group_name_H-M   'P 1'
#
loop_
_entity.id
_entity.type
_entity.pdbx_description
1 polymer ?
#
loop_
_entity_poly.entity_id
_entity_poly.type
_entity_poly.pdbx_seq_one_letter_code
_entity_poly.pdbx_strand_id
1 'polypeptide(L)'
;MSLANTENDPDYWLSSPEDIRAALFELMHPDSHIVVRDPAERELAVQLLAIDKSTRSFFWLPRDYEGSDFAENDTRGLMAGTVFDVIGHGYSGVQIRFRISRPEVVRLDDGRSALWSGFPERLARIQRRRSFRAQVQVSGSQPGIVARWTPAALAAETYTFNIRDISIEGIGMRCNALLSDLPAPGETMKDVTLDFGDAGTLRTSLQVRNAYALGRQPGQPLPDGSTPHVDPALEGVKPPVAKSQTHGAHPPLTHLGALFVDLDARQETWLQQVVWRLEKQRNSSHE
;
A
#
# COMPACT_ATOMS: atom_id res chain seq x y z
N MET A 1 -18.29 7.83 -9.81
CA MET A 1 -17.10 8.70 -9.96
C MET A 1 -15.88 7.81 -10.12
N SER A 2 -15.25 7.83 -11.29
CA SER A 2 -14.08 7.01 -11.62
C SER A 2 -12.86 7.49 -10.83
N LEU A 3 -12.12 6.53 -10.25
CA LEU A 3 -10.89 6.72 -9.48
C LEU A 3 -9.73 7.34 -10.30
N ALA A 4 -9.88 7.48 -11.61
CA ALA A 4 -8.86 8.03 -12.50
C ALA A 4 -8.77 9.58 -12.49
N ASN A 5 -9.73 10.29 -11.88
CA ASN A 5 -9.76 11.77 -11.93
C ASN A 5 -9.19 12.48 -10.69
N THR A 6 -8.85 11.78 -9.61
CA THR A 6 -8.28 12.41 -8.39
C THR A 6 -6.76 12.58 -8.42
N GLU A 7 -6.08 12.15 -9.48
CA GLU A 7 -4.63 12.36 -9.65
C GLU A 7 -4.26 13.73 -10.24
N ASN A 8 -5.21 14.42 -10.87
CA ASN A 8 -5.01 15.74 -11.49
C ASN A 8 -5.75 16.88 -10.76
N ASP A 9 -6.22 16.64 -9.54
CA ASP A 9 -6.94 17.66 -8.78
C ASP A 9 -5.94 18.75 -8.31
N PRO A 10 -6.05 20.01 -8.78
CA PRO A 10 -5.14 21.10 -8.41
C PRO A 10 -5.10 21.34 -6.89
N ASP A 11 -6.14 20.95 -6.15
CA ASP A 11 -6.31 21.21 -4.72
C ASP A 11 -5.29 20.47 -3.82
N TYR A 12 -4.58 19.47 -4.34
CA TYR A 12 -3.57 18.74 -3.57
C TYR A 12 -2.13 19.26 -3.75
N TRP A 13 -1.89 20.18 -4.68
CA TRP A 13 -0.52 20.61 -5.00
C TRP A 13 -0.04 21.71 -4.06
N LEU A 14 1.08 21.45 -3.40
CA LEU A 14 1.83 22.40 -2.60
C LEU A 14 3.08 22.84 -3.37
N SER A 15 3.25 24.14 -3.54
CA SER A 15 4.42 24.74 -4.22
C SER A 15 5.15 25.78 -3.36
N SER A 16 4.54 26.23 -2.26
CA SER A 16 5.23 27.09 -1.28
C SER A 16 6.34 26.30 -0.59
N PRO A 17 7.57 26.85 -0.46
CA PRO A 17 8.65 26.19 0.27
C PRO A 17 8.30 25.82 1.71
N GLU A 18 7.43 26.61 2.37
CA GLU A 18 7.01 26.34 3.74
C GLU A 18 6.06 25.14 3.83
N ASP A 19 5.12 25.03 2.89
CA ASP A 19 4.18 23.91 2.78
C ASP A 19 4.89 22.63 2.37
N ILE A 20 5.85 22.74 1.43
CA ILE A 20 6.72 21.63 1.05
C ILE A 20 7.51 21.13 2.25
N ARG A 21 8.12 22.04 3.03
CA ARG A 21 8.86 21.68 4.24
C ARG A 21 7.97 20.98 5.27
N ALA A 22 6.75 21.49 5.49
CA ALA A 22 5.81 20.89 6.44
C ALA A 22 5.42 19.47 6.03
N ALA A 23 5.15 19.24 4.74
CA ALA A 23 4.85 17.92 4.22
C ALA A 23 6.05 16.96 4.30
N LEU A 24 7.26 17.41 3.93
CA LEU A 24 8.48 16.61 4.10
C LEU A 24 8.74 16.26 5.58
N PHE A 25 8.44 17.19 6.50
CA PHE A 25 8.59 16.95 7.93
C PHE A 25 7.64 15.87 8.45
N GLU A 26 6.42 15.78 7.90
CA GLU A 26 5.48 14.68 8.20
C GLU A 26 6.10 13.30 7.88
N LEU A 27 6.87 13.22 6.80
CA LEU A 27 7.57 12.00 6.38
C LEU A 27 8.77 11.63 7.27
N MET A 28 9.23 12.52 8.17
CA MET A 28 10.28 12.17 9.14
C MET A 28 9.77 11.31 10.31
N HIS A 29 8.45 11.18 10.47
CA HIS A 29 7.89 10.34 11.52
C HIS A 29 8.32 8.86 11.34
N PRO A 30 8.69 8.12 12.42
CA PRO A 30 9.18 6.73 12.30
C PRO A 30 8.23 5.78 11.55
N ASP A 31 6.93 5.97 11.76
CA ASP A 31 5.85 5.19 11.10
C ASP A 31 5.62 5.57 9.63
N SER A 32 6.30 6.59 9.11
CA SER A 32 6.17 6.97 7.71
C SER A 32 6.85 5.94 6.80
N HIS A 33 6.13 5.55 5.75
CA HIS A 33 6.62 4.63 4.74
C HIS A 33 6.90 5.39 3.46
N ILE A 34 8.14 5.33 2.98
CA ILE A 34 8.58 6.14 1.86
C ILE A 34 9.26 5.23 0.86
N VAL A 35 8.83 5.35 -0.39
CA VAL A 35 9.40 4.63 -1.52
C VAL A 35 9.89 5.64 -2.55
N VAL A 36 11.13 5.46 -3.00
CA VAL A 36 11.69 6.13 -4.16
C VAL A 36 11.64 5.16 -5.33
N ARG A 37 11.14 5.62 -6.46
CA ARG A 37 11.03 4.85 -7.70
C ARG A 37 11.85 5.51 -8.79
N ASP A 38 12.65 4.70 -9.49
CA ASP A 38 13.45 5.16 -10.62
C ASP A 38 12.68 5.09 -11.96
N PRO A 39 13.23 5.61 -13.07
CA PRO A 39 12.58 5.54 -14.39
C PRO A 39 12.38 4.12 -14.94
N ALA A 40 13.02 3.10 -14.36
CA ALA A 40 12.83 1.70 -14.70
C ALA A 40 11.82 1.01 -13.77
N GLU A 41 11.03 1.80 -13.02
CA GLU A 41 10.02 1.35 -12.06
C GLU A 41 10.58 0.51 -10.89
N ARG A 42 11.88 0.60 -10.63
CA ARG A 42 12.51 -0.07 -9.48
C ARG A 42 12.25 0.75 -8.22
N GLU A 43 11.77 0.09 -7.19
CA GLU A 43 11.40 0.70 -5.91
C GLU A 43 12.48 0.48 -4.85
N LEU A 44 12.69 1.53 -4.04
CA LEU A 44 13.58 1.52 -2.90
C LEU A 44 12.85 2.09 -1.68
N ALA A 45 12.78 1.33 -0.59
CA ALA A 45 12.29 1.84 0.69
C ALA A 45 13.35 2.75 1.33
N VAL A 46 12.93 3.94 1.78
CA VAL A 46 13.83 4.97 2.33
C VAL A 46 13.30 5.54 3.64
N GLN A 47 14.17 6.29 4.31
CA GLN A 47 13.84 7.11 5.48
C GLN A 47 14.46 8.50 5.32
N LEU A 48 13.71 9.53 5.70
CA LEU A 48 14.22 10.90 5.83
C LEU A 48 14.95 11.07 7.15
N LEU A 49 16.12 11.67 7.11
CA LEU A 49 17.01 11.90 8.26
C LEU A 49 16.87 13.32 8.79
N ALA A 50 16.91 14.29 7.89
CA ALA A 50 16.91 15.70 8.23
C ALA A 50 16.38 16.55 7.09
N ILE A 51 15.91 17.74 7.43
CA ILE A 51 15.45 18.76 6.50
C ILE A 51 16.15 20.07 6.86
N ASP A 52 16.81 20.68 5.88
CA ASP A 52 17.44 21.99 6.03
C ASP A 52 16.57 23.05 5.36
N LYS A 53 16.03 23.95 6.20
CA LYS A 53 15.19 25.07 5.77
C LYS A 53 15.98 26.10 4.95
N SER A 54 17.25 26.32 5.27
CA SER A 54 18.07 27.39 4.70
C SER A 54 18.47 27.09 3.26
N THR A 55 18.94 25.87 3.02
CA THR A 55 19.36 25.37 1.71
C THR A 55 18.19 24.75 0.93
N ARG A 56 17.02 24.61 1.54
CA ARG A 56 15.82 23.96 0.98
C ARG A 56 16.17 22.57 0.47
N SER A 57 16.74 21.75 1.35
CA SER A 57 17.14 20.40 1.02
C SER A 57 16.77 19.42 2.12
N PHE A 58 16.82 18.14 1.80
CA PHE A 58 16.61 17.07 2.76
C PHE A 58 17.59 15.94 2.52
N PHE A 59 17.83 15.18 3.59
CA PHE A 59 18.76 14.07 3.64
C PHE A 59 17.98 12.79 3.89
N TRP A 60 18.35 11.72 3.20
CA TRP A 60 17.65 10.45 3.28
C TRP A 60 18.60 9.26 3.06
N LEU A 61 18.16 8.08 3.51
CA LEU A 61 18.90 6.82 3.32
C LEU A 61 17.96 5.69 2.90
N PRO A 62 18.44 4.68 2.17
CA PRO A 62 17.70 3.44 1.99
C PRO A 62 17.59 2.66 3.30
N ARG A 63 16.40 2.12 3.62
CA ARG A 63 16.16 1.39 4.88
C ARG A 63 16.95 0.09 4.98
N ASP A 64 17.17 -0.60 3.87
CA ASP A 64 17.85 -1.91 3.83
C ASP A 64 19.37 -1.78 3.59
N TYR A 65 19.97 -0.63 3.89
CA TYR A 65 21.38 -0.35 3.63
C TYR A 65 22.23 -0.49 4.90
N GLU A 66 22.69 -1.71 5.17
CA GLU A 66 23.72 -2.01 6.17
C GLU A 66 25.13 -1.74 5.56
N GLY A 67 25.51 -0.49 5.35
CA GLY A 67 26.84 -0.18 4.80
C GLY A 67 27.16 1.30 4.69
N SER A 68 28.44 1.66 4.81
CA SER A 68 28.92 3.05 4.94
C SER A 68 29.48 3.69 3.68
N ASP A 69 29.37 3.06 2.50
CA ASP A 69 29.90 3.67 1.28
C ASP A 69 28.92 3.56 0.09
N PHE A 70 28.45 4.70 -0.42
CA PHE A 70 27.65 4.78 -1.64
C PHE A 70 28.56 4.82 -2.87
N ALA A 71 29.84 5.16 -2.71
CA ALA A 71 30.78 5.31 -3.82
C ALA A 71 31.20 3.95 -4.41
N GLU A 72 31.27 2.90 -3.59
CA GLU A 72 31.62 1.54 -4.05
C GLU A 72 30.39 0.73 -4.52
N ASN A 73 29.17 1.19 -4.22
CA ASN A 73 27.94 0.39 -4.34
C ASN A 73 26.90 0.96 -5.33
N ASP A 74 27.34 1.74 -6.34
CA ASP A 74 26.53 2.05 -7.52
C ASP A 74 26.10 0.77 -8.31
N THR A 75 26.57 -0.40 -7.87
CA THR A 75 26.27 -1.76 -8.36
C THR A 75 24.79 -2.15 -8.38
N ARG A 76 23.86 -1.41 -7.74
CA ARG A 76 22.40 -1.64 -7.91
C ARG A 76 21.76 -0.79 -9.01
N GLY A 77 22.53 0.07 -9.68
CA GLY A 77 22.08 0.88 -10.82
C GLY A 77 20.98 1.90 -10.47
N LEU A 78 20.81 2.21 -9.19
CA LEU A 78 19.75 3.07 -8.69
C LEU A 78 19.94 4.53 -9.16
N MET A 79 21.19 4.95 -9.40
CA MET A 79 21.53 6.33 -9.77
C MET A 79 21.55 6.59 -11.28
N ALA A 80 21.19 5.60 -12.10
CA ALA A 80 21.16 5.75 -13.56
C ALA A 80 20.11 6.78 -14.03
N GLY A 81 18.99 6.91 -13.29
CA GLY A 81 17.92 7.85 -13.60
C GLY A 81 18.29 9.32 -13.36
N THR A 82 17.65 10.23 -14.10
CA THR A 82 17.79 11.69 -13.92
C THR A 82 16.70 12.28 -13.02
N VAL A 83 15.54 11.60 -12.94
CA VAL A 83 14.38 12.00 -12.16
C VAL A 83 13.81 10.77 -11.47
N PHE A 84 13.38 10.92 -10.23
CA PHE A 84 12.84 9.85 -9.40
C PHE A 84 11.47 10.27 -8.86
N ASP A 85 10.51 9.35 -8.85
CA ASP A 85 9.23 9.54 -8.20
C ASP A 85 9.34 9.12 -6.73
N VAL A 86 8.87 9.96 -5.82
CA VAL A 86 8.83 9.69 -4.39
C VAL A 86 7.39 9.58 -3.96
N ILE A 87 7.07 8.49 -3.28
CA ILE A 87 5.75 8.23 -2.69
C ILE A 87 5.94 7.96 -1.21
N GLY A 88 5.46 8.89 -0.39
CA GLY A 88 5.43 8.80 1.07
C GLY A 88 4.01 8.61 1.59
N HIS A 89 3.87 7.79 2.62
CA HIS A 89 2.67 7.68 3.43
C HIS A 89 3.01 8.21 4.81
N GLY A 90 2.49 9.40 5.14
CA GLY A 90 2.67 10.04 6.43
C GLY A 90 1.86 9.34 7.53
N TYR A 91 2.26 9.54 8.78
CA TYR A 91 1.61 8.93 9.95
C TYR A 91 0.12 9.27 10.07
N SER A 92 -0.31 10.40 9.52
CA SER A 92 -1.71 10.86 9.55
C SER A 92 -2.61 10.18 8.50
N GLY A 93 -2.05 9.29 7.67
CA GLY A 93 -2.75 8.64 6.56
C GLY A 93 -2.79 9.47 5.28
N VAL A 94 -2.06 10.60 5.24
CA VAL A 94 -1.82 11.43 4.06
C VAL A 94 -0.82 10.73 3.15
N GLN A 95 -1.08 10.75 1.84
CA GLN A 95 -0.11 10.36 0.83
C GLN A 95 0.58 11.60 0.28
N ILE A 96 1.91 11.62 0.31
CA ILE A 96 2.74 12.69 -0.20
C ILE A 96 3.49 12.18 -1.43
N ARG A 97 3.35 12.86 -2.56
CA ARG A 97 3.99 12.46 -3.83
C ARG A 97 4.77 13.63 -4.42
N PHE A 98 6.00 13.39 -4.85
CA PHE A 98 6.81 14.41 -5.52
C PHE A 98 7.88 13.77 -6.38
N ARG A 99 8.59 14.61 -7.14
CA ARG A 99 9.75 14.19 -7.92
C ARG A 99 11.00 14.88 -7.41
N ILE A 100 12.10 14.16 -7.49
CA ILE A 100 13.44 14.71 -7.25
C ILE A 100 14.32 14.45 -8.46
N SER A 101 15.27 15.36 -8.67
CA SER A 101 16.41 15.09 -9.55
C SER A 101 17.31 14.02 -8.92
N ARG A 102 18.32 13.59 -9.69
CA ARG A 102 19.35 12.68 -9.18
C ARG A 102 19.92 13.18 -7.84
N PRO A 103 19.85 12.38 -6.76
CA PRO A 103 20.39 12.76 -5.48
C PRO A 103 21.92 12.77 -5.50
N GLU A 104 22.52 13.56 -4.62
CA GLU A 104 23.96 13.58 -4.42
C GLU A 104 24.33 12.75 -3.19
N VAL A 105 25.47 12.07 -3.23
CA VAL A 105 26.02 11.37 -2.06
C VAL A 105 26.77 12.38 -1.21
N VAL A 106 26.42 12.44 0.08
CA VAL A 106 27.10 13.28 1.07
C VAL A 106 27.63 12.42 2.20
N ARG A 107 28.77 12.82 2.78
CA ARG A 107 29.34 12.19 3.97
C ARG A 107 28.86 12.94 5.20
N LEU A 108 28.33 12.22 6.17
CA LEU A 108 27.92 12.73 7.48
C LEU A 108 29.13 12.74 8.42
N ASP A 109 29.07 13.56 9.47
CA ASP A 109 30.15 13.72 10.46
C ASP A 109 30.45 12.42 11.23
N ASP A 110 29.47 11.53 11.34
CA ASP A 110 29.62 10.20 11.94
C ASP A 110 30.28 9.17 11.01
N GLY A 111 30.75 9.62 9.84
CA GLY A 111 31.44 8.80 8.83
C GLY A 111 30.50 7.99 7.94
N ARG A 112 29.19 7.97 8.21
CA ARG A 112 28.20 7.38 7.30
C ARG A 112 28.00 8.27 6.10
N SER A 113 27.38 7.71 5.07
CA SER A 113 26.97 8.46 3.90
C SER A 113 25.44 8.57 3.87
N ALA A 114 24.94 9.61 3.22
CA ALA A 114 23.52 9.84 3.00
C ALA A 114 23.28 10.37 1.59
N LEU A 115 22.02 10.36 1.17
CA LEU A 115 21.60 10.99 -0.06
C LEU A 115 21.02 12.37 0.24
N TRP A 116 21.46 13.34 -0.53
CA TRP A 116 21.02 14.72 -0.49
C TRP A 116 20.14 15.03 -1.69
N SER A 117 19.07 15.78 -1.46
CA SER A 117 18.19 16.27 -2.52
C SER A 117 17.66 17.66 -2.17
N GLY A 118 17.58 18.52 -3.17
CA GLY A 118 16.84 19.77 -3.07
C GLY A 118 15.34 19.52 -2.89
N PHE A 119 14.62 20.51 -2.38
CA PHE A 119 13.16 20.47 -2.32
C PHE A 119 12.59 20.30 -3.73
N PRO A 120 11.49 19.55 -3.87
CA PRO A 120 10.79 19.50 -5.14
C PRO A 120 10.19 20.87 -5.47
N GLU A 121 10.02 21.18 -6.76
CA GLU A 121 9.32 22.41 -7.20
C GLU A 121 7.86 22.43 -6.71
N ARG A 122 7.26 21.25 -6.61
CA ARG A 122 5.91 21.03 -6.07
C ARG A 122 5.78 19.60 -5.57
N LEU A 123 4.88 19.40 -4.61
CA LEU A 123 4.47 18.07 -4.17
C LEU A 123 2.96 17.98 -4.05
N ALA A 124 2.41 16.80 -4.25
CA ALA A 124 1.00 16.51 -4.00
C ALA A 124 0.86 15.99 -2.56
N ARG A 125 0.02 16.64 -1.76
CA ARG A 125 -0.36 16.20 -0.40
C ARG A 125 -1.82 15.76 -0.41
N ILE A 126 -2.03 14.46 -0.47
CA ILE A 126 -3.33 13.87 -0.77
C ILE A 126 -3.92 13.24 0.51
N GLN A 127 -4.95 13.88 1.07
CA GLN A 127 -5.75 13.32 2.15
C GLN A 127 -7.05 12.73 1.59
N ARG A 128 -7.07 11.42 1.31
CA ARG A 128 -8.25 10.75 0.73
C ARG A 128 -9.27 10.29 1.76
N ARG A 129 -8.90 10.27 3.05
CA ARG A 129 -9.72 9.65 4.12
C ARG A 129 -10.40 10.74 4.94
N ARG A 130 -11.73 10.64 5.05
CA ARG A 130 -12.57 11.51 5.90
C ARG A 130 -12.69 11.01 7.33
N SER A 131 -12.34 9.75 7.57
CA SER A 131 -12.37 9.10 8.87
C SER A 131 -11.07 8.37 9.19
N PHE A 132 -10.73 8.30 10.47
CA PHE A 132 -9.65 7.47 10.99
C PHE A 132 -9.84 5.99 10.64
N ARG A 133 -8.73 5.26 10.43
CA ARG A 133 -8.70 3.81 10.16
C ARG A 133 -7.79 3.10 11.15
N ALA A 134 -8.37 2.24 12.00
CA ALA A 134 -7.61 1.34 12.86
C ALA A 134 -6.94 0.26 12.02
N GLN A 135 -5.65 0.00 12.29
CA GLN A 135 -4.93 -1.13 11.69
C GLN A 135 -5.14 -2.38 12.54
N VAL A 136 -5.42 -3.50 11.90
CA VAL A 136 -5.56 -4.79 12.57
C VAL A 136 -4.23 -5.54 12.45
N GLN A 137 -3.55 -5.73 13.57
CA GLN A 137 -2.38 -6.59 13.61
C GLN A 137 -2.81 -8.05 13.67
N VAL A 138 -2.25 -8.85 12.78
CA VAL A 138 -2.40 -10.31 12.82
C VAL A 138 -1.32 -10.83 13.76
N SER A 139 -1.63 -11.00 15.05
CA SER A 139 -0.74 -11.70 15.98
C SER A 139 -0.97 -13.21 15.87
N GLY A 140 0.11 -13.99 15.78
CA GLY A 140 0.11 -15.39 15.36
C GLY A 140 -0.64 -16.39 16.27
N SER A 141 -1.27 -15.94 17.36
CA SER A 141 -1.95 -16.79 18.35
C SER A 141 -3.43 -16.47 18.58
N GLN A 142 -3.98 -15.41 18.00
CA GLN A 142 -5.41 -15.05 18.16
C GLN A 142 -6.21 -15.54 16.93
N PRO A 143 -7.39 -16.15 17.09
CA PRO A 143 -8.30 -16.43 15.98
C PRO A 143 -8.54 -15.11 15.23
N GLY A 144 -8.12 -15.06 13.97
CA GLY A 144 -7.97 -13.82 13.23
C GLY A 144 -9.26 -13.02 13.15
N ILE A 145 -9.16 -11.71 13.28
CA ILE A 145 -10.22 -10.78 12.91
C ILE A 145 -10.47 -10.94 11.41
N VAL A 146 -11.64 -11.48 11.05
CA VAL A 146 -11.94 -11.97 9.70
C VAL A 146 -13.29 -11.49 9.20
N ALA A 147 -13.44 -11.43 7.88
CA ALA A 147 -14.72 -11.35 7.20
C ALA A 147 -15.02 -12.69 6.52
N ARG A 148 -16.29 -13.10 6.51
CA ARG A 148 -16.77 -14.29 5.79
C ARG A 148 -17.90 -13.90 4.86
N TRP A 149 -17.82 -14.35 3.61
CA TRP A 149 -18.81 -14.07 2.60
C TRP A 149 -19.01 -15.28 1.67
N THR A 150 -20.27 -15.59 1.40
CA THR A 150 -20.67 -16.67 0.49
C THR A 150 -21.42 -16.02 -0.68
N PRO A 151 -20.90 -16.07 -1.93
CA PRO A 151 -21.59 -15.52 -3.07
C PRO A 151 -22.91 -16.26 -3.31
N ALA A 152 -23.99 -15.51 -3.56
CA ALA A 152 -25.30 -16.10 -3.82
C ALA A 152 -25.31 -17.07 -5.02
N ALA A 153 -24.45 -16.83 -6.01
CA ALA A 153 -24.31 -17.68 -7.20
C ALA A 153 -23.54 -19.00 -6.93
N LEU A 154 -22.74 -19.05 -5.86
CA LEU A 154 -21.80 -20.13 -5.56
C LEU A 154 -22.07 -20.68 -4.16
N ALA A 155 -23.34 -21.04 -3.87
CA ALA A 155 -23.88 -21.33 -2.54
C ALA A 155 -23.07 -22.29 -1.62
N ALA A 156 -22.00 -22.93 -2.10
CA ALA A 156 -21.10 -23.79 -1.32
C ALA A 156 -19.71 -23.19 -1.01
N GLU A 157 -19.25 -22.14 -1.70
CA GLU A 157 -17.91 -21.59 -1.49
C GLU A 157 -17.95 -20.33 -0.61
N THR A 158 -17.32 -20.40 0.56
CA THR A 158 -17.23 -19.26 1.48
C THR A 158 -15.83 -18.69 1.48
N TYR A 159 -15.70 -17.44 1.06
CA TYR A 159 -14.46 -16.70 1.15
C TYR A 159 -14.25 -16.21 2.58
N THR A 160 -13.06 -16.48 3.12
CA THR A 160 -12.59 -15.91 4.37
C THR A 160 -11.52 -14.87 4.08
N PHE A 161 -11.72 -13.66 4.57
CA PHE A 161 -10.79 -12.55 4.41
C PHE A 161 -10.18 -12.18 5.75
N ASN A 162 -8.87 -11.97 5.77
CA ASN A 162 -8.21 -11.30 6.87
C ASN A 162 -8.49 -9.79 6.77
N ILE A 163 -9.03 -9.20 7.83
CA ILE A 163 -9.23 -7.75 7.90
C ILE A 163 -7.87 -7.10 8.20
N ARG A 164 -7.52 -6.07 7.43
CA ARG A 164 -6.25 -5.35 7.53
C ARG A 164 -6.42 -4.01 8.20
N ASP A 165 -7.48 -3.30 7.85
CA ASP A 165 -7.81 -2.01 8.42
C ASP A 165 -9.32 -1.77 8.39
N ILE A 166 -9.80 -0.95 9.31
CA ILE A 166 -11.22 -0.63 9.44
C ILE A 166 -11.44 0.80 9.92
N SER A 167 -12.45 1.45 9.35
CA SER A 167 -13.00 2.74 9.76
C SER A 167 -14.50 2.64 9.95
N ILE A 168 -15.13 3.76 10.29
CA ILE A 168 -16.60 3.89 10.28
C ILE A 168 -17.18 3.82 8.86
N GLU A 169 -16.44 4.23 7.83
CA GLU A 169 -16.95 4.27 6.44
C GLU A 169 -16.62 3.00 5.65
N GLY A 170 -15.48 2.38 5.91
CA GLY A 170 -15.05 1.22 5.12
C GLY A 170 -13.96 0.38 5.73
N ILE A 171 -13.64 -0.70 5.03
CA ILE A 171 -12.81 -1.81 5.49
C ILE A 171 -11.85 -2.27 4.38
N GLY A 172 -10.61 -2.57 4.75
CA GLY A 172 -9.58 -3.15 3.89
C GLY A 172 -9.35 -4.62 4.28
N MET A 173 -9.41 -5.52 3.31
CA MET A 173 -9.37 -6.97 3.55
C MET A 173 -8.43 -7.69 2.57
N ARG A 174 -8.00 -8.90 2.91
CA ARG A 174 -7.20 -9.77 2.02
C ARG A 174 -7.64 -11.22 2.11
N CYS A 175 -7.65 -11.93 0.99
CA CYS A 175 -7.93 -13.36 0.95
C CYS A 175 -7.04 -14.08 -0.07
N ASN A 176 -6.94 -15.40 0.11
CA ASN A 176 -6.25 -16.29 -0.82
C ASN A 176 -7.23 -16.74 -1.92
N ALA A 177 -7.49 -15.86 -2.89
CA ALA A 177 -8.34 -16.11 -4.04
C ALA A 177 -7.83 -15.33 -5.26
N LEU A 178 -8.13 -15.79 -6.47
CA LEU A 178 -7.86 -15.02 -7.68
C LEU A 178 -8.74 -13.77 -7.70
N LEU A 179 -8.22 -12.69 -8.27
CA LEU A 179 -8.99 -11.46 -8.44
C LEU A 179 -10.25 -11.69 -9.30
N SER A 180 -10.19 -12.61 -10.26
CA SER A 180 -11.32 -12.99 -11.14
C SER A 180 -12.49 -13.64 -10.40
N ASP A 181 -12.23 -14.19 -9.22
CA ASP A 181 -13.22 -14.97 -8.47
C ASP A 181 -13.97 -14.08 -7.45
N LEU A 182 -13.54 -12.82 -7.31
CA LEU A 182 -14.07 -11.87 -6.35
C LEU A 182 -14.91 -10.79 -7.06
N PRO A 183 -15.85 -10.14 -6.32
CA PRO A 183 -16.69 -9.10 -6.91
C PRO A 183 -15.89 -7.91 -7.44
N ALA A 184 -16.35 -7.37 -8.57
CA ALA A 184 -15.72 -6.23 -9.21
C ALA A 184 -15.99 -4.92 -8.45
N PRO A 185 -15.15 -3.89 -8.59
CA PRO A 185 -15.43 -2.55 -8.06
C PRO A 185 -16.82 -2.05 -8.47
N GLY A 186 -17.61 -1.61 -7.49
CA GLY A 186 -19.00 -1.18 -7.63
C GLY A 186 -20.02 -2.23 -7.21
N GLU A 187 -19.67 -3.52 -7.22
CA GLU A 187 -20.55 -4.60 -6.80
C GLU A 187 -20.71 -4.66 -5.27
N THR A 188 -21.81 -5.27 -4.82
CA THR A 188 -22.14 -5.39 -3.39
C THR A 188 -22.08 -6.85 -2.94
N MET A 189 -21.19 -7.10 -1.98
CA MET A 189 -21.17 -8.33 -1.18
C MET A 189 -22.27 -8.22 -0.11
N LYS A 190 -23.36 -8.95 -0.29
CA LYS A 190 -24.45 -9.00 0.70
C LYS A 190 -24.14 -10.02 1.79
N ASP A 191 -24.71 -9.81 2.98
CA ASP A 191 -24.68 -10.76 4.10
C ASP A 191 -23.27 -11.16 4.57
N VAL A 192 -22.31 -10.24 4.47
CA VAL A 192 -20.95 -10.43 4.98
C VAL A 192 -20.99 -10.48 6.50
N THR A 193 -20.38 -11.52 7.07
CA THR A 193 -20.19 -11.63 8.53
C THR A 193 -18.78 -11.19 8.88
N LEU A 194 -18.67 -10.09 9.62
CA LEU A 194 -17.43 -9.55 10.17
C LEU A 194 -17.28 -10.03 11.61
N ASP A 195 -16.12 -10.55 11.92
CA ASP A 195 -15.80 -11.16 13.21
C ASP A 195 -14.55 -10.47 13.76
N PHE A 196 -14.74 -9.69 14.82
CA PHE A 196 -13.68 -8.93 15.49
C PHE A 196 -13.22 -9.60 16.79
N GLY A 197 -13.42 -10.92 16.91
CA GLY A 197 -13.07 -11.67 18.12
C GLY A 197 -13.84 -11.15 19.33
N ASP A 198 -13.13 -10.81 20.40
CA ASP A 198 -13.71 -10.27 21.64
C ASP A 198 -14.47 -8.95 21.43
N ALA A 199 -14.22 -8.24 20.32
CA ALA A 199 -14.96 -7.04 19.99
C ALA A 199 -16.38 -7.32 19.44
N GLY A 200 -16.68 -8.58 19.10
CA GLY A 200 -17.98 -9.06 18.65
C GLY A 200 -18.08 -9.20 17.13
N THR A 201 -19.29 -9.49 16.64
CA THR A 201 -19.56 -9.75 15.23
C THR A 201 -20.59 -8.77 14.65
N LEU A 202 -20.48 -8.49 13.36
CA LEU A 202 -21.40 -7.65 12.59
C LEU A 202 -21.77 -8.33 11.29
N ARG A 203 -23.06 -8.45 11.00
CA ARG A 203 -23.56 -8.84 9.68
C ARG A 203 -23.98 -7.60 8.91
N THR A 204 -23.42 -7.40 7.72
CA THR A 204 -23.63 -6.20 6.89
C THR A 204 -23.43 -6.48 5.42
N SER A 205 -23.85 -5.55 4.56
CA SER A 205 -23.43 -5.52 3.16
C SER A 205 -22.20 -4.64 2.98
N LEU A 206 -21.33 -5.00 2.03
CA LEU A 206 -20.13 -4.25 1.66
C LEU A 206 -20.14 -3.95 0.16
N GLN A 207 -19.97 -2.69 -0.23
CA GLN A 207 -19.75 -2.31 -1.64
C GLN A 207 -18.25 -2.27 -1.93
N VAL A 208 -17.81 -3.06 -2.91
CA VAL A 208 -16.41 -3.09 -3.35
C VAL A 208 -16.04 -1.74 -3.97
N ARG A 209 -14.96 -1.14 -3.49
CA ARG A 209 -14.41 0.11 -4.01
C ARG A 209 -13.17 -0.11 -4.85
N ASN A 210 -12.31 -1.02 -4.43
CA ASN A 210 -11.15 -1.45 -5.20
C ASN A 210 -10.84 -2.91 -4.89
N ALA A 211 -10.25 -3.59 -5.87
CA ALA A 211 -9.74 -4.93 -5.72
C ALA A 211 -8.49 -5.08 -6.62
N TYR A 212 -7.43 -5.68 -6.10
CA TYR A 212 -6.20 -5.91 -6.87
C TYR A 212 -5.41 -7.10 -6.33
N ALA A 213 -4.74 -7.80 -7.23
CA ALA A 213 -3.83 -8.88 -6.90
C ALA A 213 -2.59 -8.35 -6.15
N LEU A 214 -2.16 -9.08 -5.12
CA LEU A 214 -0.90 -8.88 -4.43
C LEU A 214 0.10 -9.91 -4.96
N GLY A 215 0.87 -9.49 -5.97
CA GLY A 215 1.77 -10.37 -6.74
C GLY A 215 1.14 -10.85 -8.05
N ARG A 216 1.92 -11.63 -8.81
CA ARG A 216 1.50 -12.12 -10.14
C ARG A 216 0.43 -13.21 -10.00
N GLN A 217 -0.70 -13.03 -10.65
CA GLN A 217 -1.75 -14.05 -10.76
C GLN A 217 -1.91 -14.52 -12.22
N PRO A 218 -2.35 -15.77 -12.46
CA PRO A 218 -2.66 -16.27 -13.79
C PRO A 218 -3.64 -15.35 -14.54
N GLY A 219 -3.37 -15.05 -15.81
CA GLY A 219 -4.27 -14.28 -16.66
C GLY A 219 -4.16 -12.75 -16.56
N GLN A 220 -3.30 -12.20 -15.69
CA GLN A 220 -3.02 -10.76 -15.71
C GLN A 220 -2.08 -10.38 -16.89
N PRO A 221 -2.38 -9.28 -17.62
CA PRO A 221 -1.47 -8.75 -18.63
C PRO A 221 -0.09 -8.43 -18.03
N LEU A 222 0.98 -8.60 -18.80
CA LEU A 222 2.28 -8.07 -18.37
C LEU A 222 2.19 -6.55 -18.18
N PRO A 223 2.99 -5.96 -17.27
CA PRO A 223 3.00 -4.51 -17.03
C PRO A 223 3.27 -3.66 -18.29
N ASP A 224 3.85 -4.27 -19.33
CA ASP A 224 4.15 -3.65 -20.63
C ASP A 224 3.05 -3.87 -21.69
N GLY A 225 1.92 -4.49 -21.34
CA GLY A 225 0.82 -4.78 -22.26
C GLY A 225 1.12 -5.89 -23.27
N SER A 226 2.25 -6.60 -23.15
CA SER A 226 2.53 -7.75 -24.01
C SER A 226 1.66 -8.94 -23.60
N THR A 227 0.94 -9.50 -24.57
CA THR A 227 0.40 -10.85 -24.44
C THR A 227 1.56 -11.84 -24.48
N PRO A 228 1.53 -12.93 -23.69
CA PRO A 228 2.51 -13.99 -23.86
C PRO A 228 2.47 -14.45 -25.32
N HIS A 229 3.58 -14.29 -26.02
CA HIS A 229 3.72 -14.78 -27.39
C HIS A 229 3.71 -16.30 -27.31
N VAL A 230 2.55 -16.92 -27.54
CA VAL A 230 2.50 -18.35 -27.81
C VAL A 230 2.93 -18.50 -29.26
N ASP A 231 4.12 -19.02 -29.48
CA ASP A 231 4.57 -19.34 -30.85
C ASP A 231 3.55 -20.29 -31.48
N PRO A 232 2.89 -19.90 -32.59
CA PRO A 232 1.89 -20.75 -33.25
C PRO A 232 2.50 -22.03 -33.85
N ALA A 233 3.83 -22.15 -33.87
CA ALA A 233 4.54 -23.35 -34.29
C ALA A 233 4.59 -24.47 -33.22
N LEU A 234 4.03 -24.25 -32.02
CA LEU A 234 4.03 -25.22 -30.91
C LEU A 234 2.63 -25.72 -30.52
N GLU A 235 1.61 -25.54 -31.36
CA GLU A 235 0.37 -26.30 -31.22
C GLU A 235 0.63 -27.79 -31.50
N GLY A 236 0.63 -28.60 -30.43
CA GLY A 236 0.70 -30.06 -30.52
C GLY A 236 1.97 -30.72 -29.97
N VAL A 237 2.95 -29.96 -29.50
CA VAL A 237 4.15 -30.53 -28.83
C VAL A 237 4.02 -30.30 -27.33
N LYS A 238 3.94 -31.40 -26.55
CA LYS A 238 4.06 -31.32 -25.08
C LYS A 238 5.34 -30.55 -24.75
N PRO A 239 5.26 -29.45 -23.98
CA PRO A 239 6.44 -28.66 -23.69
C PRO A 239 7.47 -29.54 -22.97
N PRO A 240 8.77 -29.42 -23.31
CA PRO A 240 9.80 -30.03 -22.49
C PRO A 240 9.66 -29.45 -21.09
N VAL A 241 9.75 -30.31 -20.07
CA VAL A 241 9.78 -29.91 -18.67
C VAL A 241 11.05 -29.09 -18.45
N ALA A 242 11.00 -27.81 -18.80
CA ALA A 242 11.89 -26.81 -18.29
C ALA A 242 11.69 -26.86 -16.78
N LYS A 243 12.77 -27.18 -16.06
CA LYS A 243 12.78 -27.21 -14.60
C LYS A 243 12.42 -25.83 -14.11
N SER A 244 11.12 -25.62 -13.89
CA SER A 244 10.56 -24.47 -13.22
C SER A 244 11.27 -24.40 -11.88
N GLN A 245 12.09 -23.36 -11.68
CA GLN A 245 12.64 -23.06 -10.38
C GLN A 245 11.43 -22.77 -9.48
N THR A 246 11.03 -23.79 -8.72
CA THR A 246 9.97 -23.69 -7.72
C THR A 246 10.47 -22.84 -6.56
N HIS A 247 10.42 -21.52 -6.72
CA HIS A 247 10.17 -20.65 -5.58
C HIS A 247 8.68 -20.80 -5.26
N GLY A 248 8.39 -21.32 -4.07
CA GLY A 248 7.09 -21.86 -3.67
C GLY A 248 5.93 -20.96 -4.08
N ALA A 249 4.98 -21.51 -4.85
CA ALA A 249 3.77 -20.80 -5.24
C ALA A 249 2.93 -20.54 -3.99
N HIS A 250 3.10 -19.36 -3.39
CA HIS A 250 2.15 -18.86 -2.41
C HIS A 250 0.76 -18.81 -3.08
N PRO A 251 -0.32 -19.15 -2.36
CA PRO A 251 -1.66 -19.06 -2.92
C PRO A 251 -1.94 -17.64 -3.42
N PRO A 252 -2.73 -17.47 -4.49
CA PRO A 252 -2.99 -16.15 -5.06
C PRO A 252 -3.59 -15.25 -3.99
N LEU A 253 -2.91 -14.15 -3.66
CA LEU A 253 -3.35 -13.22 -2.63
C LEU A 253 -4.00 -12.02 -3.30
N THR A 254 -5.21 -11.65 -2.87
CA THR A 254 -5.94 -10.49 -3.39
C THR A 254 -6.31 -9.54 -2.25
N HIS A 255 -6.17 -8.24 -2.49
CA HIS A 255 -6.68 -7.19 -1.62
C HIS A 255 -8.04 -6.69 -2.11
N LEU A 256 -8.93 -6.39 -1.16
CA LEU A 256 -10.22 -5.79 -1.43
C LEU A 256 -10.51 -4.67 -0.44
N GLY A 257 -10.75 -3.46 -0.95
CA GLY A 257 -11.24 -2.33 -0.18
C GLY A 257 -12.72 -2.14 -0.43
N ALA A 258 -13.52 -2.06 0.63
CA ALA A 258 -14.98 -1.91 0.54
C ALA A 258 -15.52 -0.84 1.50
N LEU A 259 -16.74 -0.36 1.23
CA LEU A 259 -17.51 0.49 2.14
C LEU A 259 -18.65 -0.30 2.77
N PHE A 260 -19.01 0.09 3.99
CA PHE A 260 -20.25 -0.37 4.60
C PHE A 260 -21.46 0.20 3.86
N VAL A 261 -22.50 -0.61 3.71
CA VAL A 261 -23.76 -0.23 3.07
C VAL A 261 -24.89 -0.57 4.02
N ASP A 262 -25.85 0.36 4.15
CA ASP A 262 -27.08 0.19 4.93
C ASP A 262 -26.85 -0.14 6.42
N LEU A 263 -25.83 0.44 7.05
CA LEU A 263 -25.69 0.38 8.51
C LEU A 263 -26.80 1.19 9.17
N ASP A 264 -27.45 0.63 10.18
CA ASP A 264 -28.32 1.40 11.07
C ASP A 264 -27.49 2.17 12.12
N ALA A 265 -28.11 3.16 12.77
CA ALA A 265 -27.43 4.01 13.75
C ALA A 265 -26.81 3.23 14.94
N ARG A 266 -27.39 2.08 15.30
CA ARG A 266 -26.85 1.22 16.36
C ARG A 266 -25.61 0.49 15.87
N GLN A 267 -25.63 -0.02 14.65
CA GLN A 267 -24.48 -0.67 14.01
C GLN A 267 -23.33 0.31 13.79
N GLU A 268 -23.61 1.55 13.36
CA GLU A 268 -22.59 2.60 13.23
C GLU A 268 -21.94 2.94 14.59
N THR A 269 -22.74 3.13 15.63
CA THR A 269 -22.23 3.41 16.99
C THR A 269 -21.39 2.24 17.50
N TRP A 270 -21.85 1.02 17.27
CA TRP A 270 -21.10 -0.18 17.64
C TRP A 270 -19.78 -0.29 16.87
N LEU A 271 -19.78 0.00 15.57
CA LEU A 271 -18.59 -0.02 14.72
C LEU A 271 -17.56 1.02 15.19
N GLN A 272 -18.00 2.22 15.58
CA GLN A 272 -17.13 3.23 16.21
C GLN A 272 -16.42 2.68 17.46
N GLN A 273 -17.15 1.99 18.33
CA GLN A 273 -16.58 1.37 19.54
C GLN A 273 -15.59 0.25 19.23
N VAL A 274 -15.85 -0.54 18.18
CA VAL A 274 -14.91 -1.57 17.70
C VAL A 274 -13.63 -0.92 17.20
N VAL A 275 -13.72 0.07 16.31
CA VAL A 275 -12.55 0.81 15.77
C VAL A 275 -11.70 1.40 16.90
N TRP A 276 -12.35 2.02 17.90
CA TRP A 276 -11.65 2.59 19.06
C TRP A 276 -10.95 1.52 19.92
N ARG A 277 -11.61 0.38 20.18
CA ARG A 277 -11.01 -0.72 20.95
C ARG A 277 -9.80 -1.33 20.26
N LEU A 278 -9.87 -1.54 18.94
CA LEU A 278 -8.75 -2.06 18.15
C LEU A 278 -7.53 -1.13 18.21
N GLU A 279 -7.76 0.18 18.12
CA GLU A 279 -6.67 1.16 18.23
C GLU A 279 -6.04 1.18 19.63
N LYS A 280 -6.87 1.10 20.68
CA LYS A 280 -6.37 1.06 22.05
C LYS A 280 -5.50 -0.18 22.31
N GLN A 281 -5.94 -1.35 21.85
CA GLN A 281 -5.18 -2.59 21.98
C GLN A 281 -3.83 -2.53 21.26
N ARG A 282 -3.77 -1.87 20.09
CA ARG A 282 -2.53 -1.66 19.35
C ARG A 282 -1.52 -0.86 20.18
N ASN A 283 -1.94 0.26 20.76
CA ASN A 283 -1.05 1.12 21.54
C ASN A 283 -0.55 0.44 22.81
N SER A 284 -1.39 -0.36 23.48
CA SER A 284 -0.97 -1.14 24.66
C SER A 284 -0.05 -2.33 24.35
N SER A 285 0.06 -2.76 23.09
CA SER A 285 0.96 -3.85 22.68
C SER A 285 2.38 -3.36 22.36
N HIS A 286 2.60 -2.04 22.38
CA HIS A 286 3.87 -1.39 22.09
C HIS A 286 4.56 -0.78 23.34
N GLU A 287 3.95 -0.92 24.52
CA GLU A 287 4.56 -0.62 25.84
C GLU A 287 5.16 -1.90 26.46
#